data_AF-A0A527ZKT1-F1
#
_entry.id   AF-A0A527ZKT1-F1
#
_cell.length_a   1.000
_cell.length_b   1.000
_cell.length_c   1.000
_cell.angle_alpha   90.00
_cell.angle_beta   90.00
_cell.angle_gamma   90.00
#
_symmetry.space_group_name_H-M   'P 1'
#
loop_
_entity.id
_entity.type
_entity.pdbx_description
1 polymer ?
#
loop_
_entity_poly.entity_id
_entity_poly.type
_entity_poly.pdbx_seq_one_letter_code
_entity_poly.pdbx_strand_id
1 'polypeptide(L)' 'GSANLDERSLRLNDEANLNIYGEEFAAEQIAIFQDDLKRSRQISLQEWQSRPLSEKFTDWIASWMRAQL' A
#
# COMPACT_ATOMS: atom_id res chain seq x y z
N GLY A 1 -7.14 3.63 -8.00
CA GLY A 1 -7.10 2.68 -9.13
C GLY A 1 -6.67 1.33 -8.63
N SER A 2 -6.53 0.35 -9.52
CA SER A 2 -5.98 -0.98 -9.18
C SER A 2 -4.47 -0.96 -8.91
N ALA A 3 -3.79 0.12 -9.30
CA ALA A 3 -2.35 0.23 -9.22
C ALA A 3 -1.87 0.38 -7.78
N ASN A 4 -1.14 -0.62 -7.32
CA ASN A 4 -0.28 -0.46 -6.15
C ASN A 4 0.97 0.31 -6.56
N LEU A 5 1.55 1.08 -5.64
CA LEU A 5 2.79 1.82 -5.88
C LEU A 5 4.01 0.91 -5.67
N ASP A 6 4.07 -0.19 -6.41
CA ASP A 6 5.20 -1.11 -6.42
C ASP A 6 5.66 -1.42 -7.85
N GLU A 7 6.91 -1.87 -7.98
CA GLU A 7 7.55 -2.10 -9.28
C GLU A 7 6.77 -3.11 -10.14
N ARG A 8 6.06 -4.06 -9.52
CA ARG A 8 5.33 -5.11 -10.22
C ARG A 8 4.06 -4.55 -10.85
N SER A 9 3.26 -3.80 -10.09
CA SER A 9 2.08 -3.11 -10.62
C SER A 9 2.43 -2.17 -11.77
N LEU A 10 3.59 -1.50 -11.71
CA LEU A 10 4.04 -0.58 -12.76
C LEU A 10 4.57 -1.27 -14.03
N ARG A 11 5.08 -2.51 -13.94
CA ARG A 11 5.73 -3.21 -15.07
C ARG A 11 4.92 -4.35 -15.67
N LEU A 12 4.09 -5.03 -14.87
CA LEU A 12 3.54 -6.34 -15.23
C LEU A 12 2.03 -6.45 -15.18
N ASN A 13 1.33 -5.56 -14.46
CA ASN A 13 -0.13 -5.57 -14.42
C ASN A 13 -0.72 -4.65 -15.50
N ASP A 14 -1.85 -5.06 -16.09
CA ASP A 14 -2.73 -4.16 -16.82
C ASP A 14 -3.49 -3.29 -15.81
N GLU A 15 -2.91 -2.14 -15.48
CA GLU A 15 -3.49 -1.21 -14.51
C GLU A 15 -4.47 -0.24 -15.16
N ALA A 16 -5.66 -0.13 -14.60
CA ALA A 16 -6.63 0.90 -14.98
C ALA A 16 -6.66 2.00 -13.91
N ASN A 17 -6.18 3.19 -14.27
CA ASN A 17 -6.27 4.37 -13.42
C ASN A 17 -7.19 5.41 -14.07
N LEU A 18 -8.23 5.81 -13.33
CA LEU A 18 -9.15 6.85 -13.72
C LEU A 18 -8.86 8.11 -12.89
N ASN A 19 -8.49 9.19 -13.58
CA ASN A 19 -8.33 10.49 -12.96
C ASN A 19 -9.60 11.30 -13.18
N ILE A 20 -10.25 11.73 -12.10
CA ILE A 20 -11.46 12.55 -12.13
C ILE A 20 -11.09 13.93 -11.60
N TYR A 21 -11.34 14.96 -12.40
CA TYR A 21 -11.15 16.35 -12.02
C TYR A 21 -12.52 16.96 -11.68
N GLY A 22 -12.84 17.00 -10.38
CA GLY A 22 -14.08 17.58 -9.88
C GLY A 22 -14.01 17.81 -8.38
N GLU A 23 -14.42 18.99 -7.93
CA GLU A 23 -14.33 19.40 -6.53
C GLU A 23 -15.20 18.52 -5.63
N GLU A 24 -16.44 18.21 -6.06
CA GLU A 24 -17.38 17.36 -5.32
C GLU A 24 -16.84 15.93 -5.16
N PHE A 25 -16.37 15.33 -6.25
CA PHE A 25 -15.76 13.99 -6.21
C PHE A 25 -14.51 13.97 -5.31
N ALA A 26 -13.66 14.99 -5.40
CA ALA A 26 -12.48 15.10 -4.55
C ALA A 26 -12.86 15.19 -3.07
N ALA A 27 -13.89 15.96 -2.72
CA ALA A 27 -14.38 16.08 -1.35
C ALA A 27 -14.89 14.75 -0.79
N GLU A 28 -15.63 13.97 -1.58
CA GLU A 28 -16.10 12.63 -1.20
C GLU A 28 -14.93 11.67 -0.93
N GLN A 29 -13.95 11.62 -1.84
CA GLN A 29 -12.78 10.77 -1.69
C GLN A 29 -11.94 11.15 -0.46
N ILE A 30 -11.84 12.46 -0.14
CA ILE A 30 -11.17 12.94 1.08
C ILE A 30 -11.90 12.46 2.32
N ALA A 31 -13.24 12.53 2.35
CA ALA A 31 -14.03 12.07 3.49
C ALA A 31 -13.84 10.57 3.74
N ILE A 32 -13.88 9.75 2.69
CA ILE A 32 -13.62 8.30 2.76
C ILE A 32 -12.21 8.04 3.33
N PHE A 33 -11.19 8.72 2.80
CA PHE A 33 -9.81 8.58 3.29
C PHE A 33 -9.69 8.95 4.78
N GLN A 34 -10.36 10.02 5.22
CA GLN A 34 -10.33 10.44 6.62
C GLN A 34 -10.99 9.41 7.55
N ASP A 35 -12.06 8.76 7.10
CA ASP A 35 -12.71 7.71 7.88
C ASP A 35 -11.85 6.45 7.99
N ASP A 36 -11.16 6.07 6.91
CA ASP A 36 -10.18 4.97 6.93
C ASP A 36 -8.98 5.33 7.84
N LEU A 37 -8.52 6.57 7.81
CA LEU A 37 -7.43 7.05 8.65
C LEU A 37 -7.77 6.94 10.15
N LYS A 38 -9.00 7.28 10.55
CA LYS A 38 -9.47 7.15 11.94
C LYS A 38 -9.44 5.70 12.45
N ARG A 39 -9.54 4.72 11.54
CA ARG A 39 -9.54 3.28 11.84
C ARG A 39 -8.15 2.65 11.69
N SER A 40 -7.17 3.43 11.26
CA SER A 40 -5.81 2.97 10.97
C SER A 40 -4.89 3.19 12.16
N ARG A 41 -3.85 2.36 12.25
CA ARG A 41 -2.77 2.52 13.23
C ARG A 41 -1.57 3.15 12.55
N GLN A 42 -1.11 4.29 13.07
CA GLN A 42 0.13 4.88 12.61
C GLN A 42 1.31 3.99 13.00
N ILE A 43 2.19 3.70 12.05
CA ILE A 43 3.45 2.99 12.26
C ILE A 43 4.58 3.97 12.02
N SER A 44 5.44 4.16 13.02
CA SER A 44 6.65 4.98 12.85
C SER A 44 7.78 4.15 12.22
N LEU A 45 8.78 4.83 11.64
CA LEU A 45 9.96 4.15 11.12
C LEU A 45 10.71 3.38 12.21
N GLN A 46 10.84 3.96 13.41
CA GLN A 46 11.49 3.30 14.54
C GLN A 46 10.74 2.04 14.94
N GLU A 47 9.41 2.12 15.04
CA GLU A 47 8.57 0.97 15.36
C GLU A 47 8.74 -0.15 14.31
N TRP A 48 8.69 0.22 13.03
CA TRP A 48 8.90 -0.71 11.90
C TRP A 48 10.26 -1.41 11.94
N GLN A 49 11.32 -0.69 12.32
CA GLN A 49 12.67 -1.25 12.49
C GLN A 49 12.76 -2.16 13.71
N SER A 50 12.02 -1.86 14.78
CA SER A 50 11.96 -2.65 16.02
C SER A 50 11.05 -3.88 15.95
N ARG A 51 10.43 -4.17 14.79
CA ARG A 51 9.53 -5.32 14.64
C ARG A 51 10.19 -6.66 15.01
N PRO A 52 9.41 -7.65 15.51
CA PRO A 52 9.91 -8.95 15.93
C PRO A 52 10.81 -9.66 14.91
N LEU A 53 11.78 -10.43 15.41
CA LEU A 53 12.69 -11.20 14.56
C LEU A 53 11.96 -12.29 13.75
N SER A 54 10.87 -12.83 14.29
CA SER A 54 10.00 -13.79 13.58
C SER A 54 9.41 -13.18 12.30
N GLU A 55 8.88 -11.95 12.39
CA GLU A 55 8.33 -11.22 11.23
C GLU A 55 9.40 -10.94 10.18
N LYS A 56 10.59 -10.53 10.62
CA LYS A 56 11.74 -10.30 9.71
C LYS A 56 12.18 -11.58 9.01
N PHE A 57 12.15 -12.72 9.70
CA PHE A 57 12.52 -14.01 9.13
C PHE A 57 11.48 -14.50 8.11
N THR A 58 10.18 -14.34 8.41
CA THR A 58 9.12 -14.67 7.44
C THR A 58 9.18 -13.78 6.21
N ASP A 59 9.42 -12.47 6.37
CA ASP A 59 9.64 -11.53 5.26
C ASP A 59 10.81 -11.99 4.38
N TRP A 60 11.92 -12.39 5.00
CA TRP A 60 13.11 -12.85 4.29
C TRP A 60 12.85 -14.13 3.47
N ILE A 61 12.18 -15.13 4.04
CA ILE A 61 11.78 -16.34 3.30
C ILE A 61 10.84 -15.97 2.14
N ALA A 62 9.84 -15.12 2.39
CA ALA A 62 8.91 -14.68 1.35
C ALA A 62 9.62 -13.94 0.21
N SER A 63 10.66 -13.14 0.52
CA SER A 63 11.44 -12.42 -0.49
C SER A 63 12.20 -13.36 -1.43
N TRP A 64 12.64 -14.53 -0.94
CA TRP A 64 13.29 -15.55 -1.78
C TRP A 64 12.31 -16.22 -2.74
N MET A 65 11.07 -16.43 -2.31
CA MET A 65 10.00 -16.95 -3.18
C MET A 65 9.51 -15.92 -4.20
N ARG A 66 9.83 -14.63 -4.01
CA ARG A 66 9.42 -13.54 -4.90
C ARG A 66 10.15 -13.57 -6.25
N ALA A 67 11.23 -14.34 -6.40
CA ALA A 67 11.99 -14.48 -7.65
C ALA A 67 11.34 -15.40 -8.71
N GLN A 68 10.14 -15.96 -8.45
CA GLN A 68 9.53 -16.99 -9.29
C GLN A 68 8.07 -16.73 -9.74
N LEU A 69 7.56 -15.49 -9.63
CA LEU A 69 6.22 -15.06 -10.12
C LEU A 69 6.25 -13.65 -10.72
#